data_AF-A0A8J7FXC8-F1
#
_entry.id   AF-A0A8J7FXC8-F1
#
_cell.length_a   1.000
_cell.length_b   1.000
_cell.length_c   1.000
_cell.angle_alpha   90.00
_cell.angle_beta   90.00
_cell.angle_gamma   90.00
#
_symmetry.space_group_name_H-M   'P 1'
#
loop_
_entity.id
_entity.type
_entity.pdbx_description
1 polymer ?
#
loop_
_entity_poly.entity_id
_entity_poly.type
_entity_poly.pdbx_seq_one_letter_code
_entity_poly.pdbx_strand_id
1 'polypeptide(L)'
;KALATKVTYDGFGRTDKEYLPGVVAGINFPSTINYSNYPETGKVYAQKEYENSPLSRVLKQGAPGEIWKVEGNNNIKFQYQTNTSNEVLNFGVSLDNNYVPTLILNNYYSAGSLYKTITIDENGQPIQEFKDKDGK
;
A
#
# COMPACT_ATOMS: atom_id res chain seq x y z
N LYS A 1 4.23 -1.66 -34.16
CA LYS A 1 3.47 -2.08 -32.96
C LYS A 1 4.12 -1.42 -31.77
N ALA A 2 3.34 -0.80 -30.88
CA ALA A 2 3.86 -0.14 -29.68
C ALA A 2 3.39 -0.91 -28.44
N LEU A 3 4.17 -0.81 -27.35
CA LEU A 3 3.76 -1.28 -26.04
C LEU A 3 3.19 -0.10 -25.26
N ALA A 4 2.02 -0.28 -24.66
CA ALA A 4 1.40 0.76 -23.84
C ALA A 4 0.59 0.17 -22.69
N THR A 5 0.35 1.00 -21.67
CA THR A 5 -0.39 0.63 -20.45
C THR A 5 -1.57 1.60 -20.25
N LYS A 6 -2.72 1.05 -19.84
CA LYS A 6 -3.87 1.83 -19.41
C LYS A 6 -3.86 2.00 -17.89
N VAL A 7 -4.16 3.20 -17.42
CA VAL A 7 -4.37 3.52 -16.00
C VAL A 7 -5.75 4.18 -15.87
N THR A 8 -6.53 3.80 -14.87
CA THR A 8 -7.80 4.46 -14.52
C THR A 8 -7.69 5.10 -13.15
N TYR A 9 -8.53 6.11 -12.92
CA TYR A 9 -8.56 6.87 -11.68
C TYR A 9 -9.95 6.83 -11.06
N ASP A 10 -10.02 6.88 -9.73
CA ASP A 10 -11.27 7.04 -8.98
C ASP A 10 -11.76 8.50 -9.00
N GLY A 11 -12.90 8.76 -8.32
CA GLY A 11 -13.48 10.11 -8.25
C GLY A 11 -12.61 11.16 -7.54
N PHE A 12 -11.58 10.74 -6.80
CA PHE A 12 -10.59 11.61 -6.17
C PHE A 12 -9.32 11.78 -7.01
N GLY A 13 -9.25 11.19 -8.21
CA GLY A 13 -8.09 11.25 -9.09
C GLY A 13 -6.96 10.32 -8.66
N ARG A 14 -7.20 9.36 -7.77
CA ARG A 14 -6.22 8.34 -7.34
C ARG A 14 -6.26 7.17 -8.30
N THR A 15 -5.13 6.53 -8.55
CA THR A 15 -5.05 5.36 -9.45
C THR A 15 -5.91 4.19 -8.93
N ASP A 16 -7.00 3.86 -9.62
CA ASP A 16 -7.87 2.71 -9.31
C ASP A 16 -7.30 1.42 -9.90
N LYS A 17 -7.03 1.39 -11.22
CA LYS A 17 -6.54 0.20 -11.92
C LYS A 17 -5.31 0.50 -12.77
N GLU A 18 -4.36 -0.43 -12.74
CA GLU A 18 -3.13 -0.42 -13.53
C GLU A 18 -3.11 -1.70 -14.36
N TYR A 19 -3.35 -1.57 -15.67
CA TYR A 19 -3.46 -2.71 -16.58
C TYR A 19 -2.08 -3.25 -16.96
N LEU A 20 -1.99 -4.54 -17.25
CA LEU A 20 -0.77 -5.11 -17.82
C LEU A 20 -0.44 -4.46 -19.18
N PRO A 21 0.85 -4.30 -19.52
CA PRO A 21 1.24 -3.76 -20.81
C PRO A 21 0.67 -4.59 -21.97
N GLY A 22 0.03 -3.91 -22.92
CA GLY A 22 -0.55 -4.52 -24.10
C GLY A 22 0.12 -4.05 -25.38
N VAL A 23 0.16 -4.92 -26.39
CA VAL A 23 0.60 -4.53 -27.74
C VAL A 23 -0.55 -3.82 -28.43
N VAL A 24 -0.36 -2.54 -28.76
CA VAL A 24 -1.38 -1.75 -29.45
C VAL A 24 -0.97 -1.54 -30.91
N ALA A 25 -1.88 -1.90 -31.82
CA ALA A 25 -1.72 -1.65 -33.25
C ALA A 25 -2.04 -0.19 -33.58
N GLY A 26 -1.27 0.42 -34.48
CA GLY A 26 -1.57 1.76 -35.00
C GLY A 26 -1.32 2.93 -34.04
N ILE A 27 -0.75 2.73 -32.85
CA ILE A 27 -0.25 3.85 -32.05
C ILE A 27 1.00 4.42 -32.72
N ASN A 28 0.87 5.65 -33.22
CA ASN A 28 1.96 6.53 -33.56
C ASN A 28 1.96 7.66 -32.51
N PHE A 29 3.11 7.95 -31.90
CA PHE A 29 3.20 8.84 -30.72
C PHE A 29 2.84 10.35 -30.92
N PRO A 30 2.30 10.82 -32.07
CA PRO A 30 1.61 12.13 -32.12
C PRO A 30 0.08 12.08 -32.38
N SER A 31 -0.57 10.92 -32.51
CA SER A 31 -2.03 10.85 -32.74
C SER A 31 -2.84 10.68 -31.44
N THR A 32 -4.06 11.21 -31.42
CA THR A 32 -5.04 11.05 -30.33
C THR A 32 -5.18 9.57 -29.93
N ILE A 33 -4.97 9.27 -28.64
CA ILE A 33 -5.07 7.90 -28.11
C ILE A 33 -6.54 7.47 -28.11
N ASN A 34 -6.87 6.41 -28.86
CA ASN A 34 -8.17 5.77 -28.77
C ASN A 34 -8.13 4.60 -27.78
N TYR A 35 -8.80 4.76 -26.63
CA TYR A 35 -8.85 3.77 -25.57
C TYR A 35 -9.53 2.45 -25.98
N SER A 36 -10.37 2.43 -27.03
CA SER A 36 -10.96 1.19 -27.55
C SER A 36 -9.93 0.25 -28.19
N ASN A 37 -8.73 0.74 -28.50
CA ASN A 37 -7.64 -0.07 -29.05
C ASN A 37 -6.93 -0.93 -27.99
N TYR A 38 -7.26 -0.74 -26.71
CA TYR A 38 -6.72 -1.55 -25.62
C TYR A 38 -7.65 -2.73 -25.35
N PRO A 39 -7.20 -3.98 -25.52
CA PRO A 39 -8.02 -5.14 -25.25
C PRO A 39 -8.31 -5.25 -23.74
N GLU A 40 -9.56 -5.04 -23.34
CA GLU A 40 -10.04 -5.37 -21.99
C GLU A 40 -10.53 -6.81 -21.94
N THR A 41 -9.67 -7.77 -22.23
CA THR A 41 -10.02 -9.19 -22.11
C THR A 41 -9.69 -9.67 -20.69
N GLY A 42 -10.71 -9.68 -19.82
CA GLY A 42 -10.61 -10.18 -18.44
C GLY A 42 -9.98 -9.18 -17.45
N LYS A 43 -9.80 -9.61 -16.19
CA LYS A 43 -9.19 -8.82 -15.11
C LYS A 43 -7.66 -8.72 -15.22
N VAL A 44 -7.13 -8.21 -16.33
CA VAL A 44 -5.68 -8.07 -16.57
C VAL A 44 -5.08 -6.81 -15.95
N TYR A 45 -5.45 -6.48 -14.71
CA TYR A 45 -5.02 -5.26 -14.02
C TYR A 45 -4.78 -5.51 -12.54
N ALA A 46 -3.84 -4.77 -11.95
CA ALA A 46 -3.80 -4.57 -10.52
C ALA A 46 -4.85 -3.52 -10.13
N GLN A 47 -5.48 -3.68 -8.97
CA GLN A 47 -6.50 -2.73 -8.49
C GLN A 47 -6.29 -2.40 -7.02
N LYS A 48 -6.51 -1.14 -6.66
CA LYS A 48 -6.51 -0.66 -5.28
C LYS A 48 -7.90 -0.22 -4.88
N GLU A 49 -8.38 -0.74 -3.75
CA GLU A 49 -9.57 -0.21 -3.07
C GLU A 49 -9.08 0.74 -1.99
N TYR A 50 -9.48 2.01 -2.06
CA TYR A 50 -9.08 3.02 -1.11
C TYR A 50 -10.16 3.26 -0.06
N GLU A 51 -9.76 3.80 1.08
CA GLU A 51 -10.73 4.41 1.98
C GLU A 51 -11.41 5.62 1.31
N ASN A 52 -12.63 5.90 1.74
CA ASN A 52 -13.40 7.06 1.28
C ASN A 52 -12.96 8.34 2.00
N SER A 53 -11.67 8.67 1.90
CA SER A 53 -11.05 9.83 2.52
C SER A 53 -9.99 10.46 1.60
N PRO A 54 -9.69 11.77 1.76
CA PRO A 54 -8.61 12.44 1.03
C PRO A 54 -7.20 11.88 1.32
N LEU A 55 -7.02 11.11 2.40
CA LEU A 55 -5.71 10.63 2.86
C LEU A 55 -5.11 9.52 1.97
N SER A 56 -5.84 9.08 0.94
CA SER A 56 -5.35 8.14 -0.09
C SER A 56 -4.82 6.82 0.47
N ARG A 57 -5.38 6.35 1.61
CA ARG A 57 -5.00 5.06 2.20
C ARG A 57 -5.67 3.90 1.45
N VAL A 58 -4.89 2.87 1.15
CA VAL A 58 -5.35 1.66 0.46
C VAL A 58 -5.90 0.69 1.48
N LEU A 59 -7.13 0.18 1.33
CA LEU A 59 -7.70 -0.86 2.19
C LEU A 59 -7.42 -2.26 1.65
N LYS A 60 -7.42 -2.42 0.32
CA LYS A 60 -7.12 -3.69 -0.34
C LYS A 60 -6.36 -3.47 -1.64
N GLN A 61 -5.50 -4.42 -2.00
CA GLN A 61 -4.82 -4.45 -3.28
C GLN A 61 -4.95 -5.84 -3.91
N GLY A 62 -5.56 -5.89 -5.09
CA GLY A 62 -5.64 -7.07 -5.94
C GLY A 62 -4.57 -7.06 -7.04
N ALA A 63 -4.15 -8.25 -7.45
CA ALA A 63 -3.24 -8.45 -8.58
C ALA A 63 -4.03 -8.80 -9.87
N PRO A 64 -3.38 -8.77 -11.04
CA PRO A 64 -4.00 -9.22 -12.28
C PRO A 64 -4.50 -10.68 -12.21
N GLY A 65 -5.72 -10.91 -12.67
CA GLY A 65 -6.40 -12.20 -12.76
C GLY A 65 -7.74 -12.22 -12.03
N GLU A 66 -8.69 -13.02 -12.51
CA GLU A 66 -10.04 -13.13 -11.91
C GLU A 66 -10.00 -13.57 -10.44
N ILE A 67 -9.08 -14.48 -10.11
CA ILE A 67 -8.90 -15.05 -8.78
C ILE A 67 -8.24 -14.04 -7.81
N TRP A 68 -7.52 -13.06 -8.35
CA TRP A 68 -6.71 -12.07 -7.61
C TRP A 68 -7.36 -10.69 -7.51
N LYS A 69 -8.62 -10.57 -7.97
CA LYS A 69 -9.36 -9.31 -7.94
C LYS A 69 -9.53 -8.78 -6.52
N VAL A 70 -9.61 -7.46 -6.40
CA VAL A 70 -9.73 -6.76 -5.10
C VAL A 70 -10.98 -7.15 -4.30
N GLU A 71 -12.06 -7.52 -4.99
CA GLU A 71 -13.32 -7.99 -4.39
C GLU A 71 -13.26 -9.46 -3.91
N GLY A 72 -12.21 -10.19 -4.26
CA GLY A 72 -12.00 -11.59 -3.90
C GLY A 72 -11.40 -11.78 -2.51
N ASN A 73 -10.83 -12.96 -2.28
CA ASN A 73 -10.10 -13.29 -1.04
C ASN A 73 -8.58 -13.29 -1.20
N ASN A 74 -8.07 -13.45 -2.43
CA ASN A 74 -6.64 -13.48 -2.71
C ASN A 74 -6.15 -12.06 -3.05
N ASN A 75 -6.22 -11.19 -2.04
CA ASN A 75 -5.73 -9.82 -2.10
C ASN A 75 -4.96 -9.50 -0.83
N ILE A 76 -4.09 -8.50 -0.94
CA ILE A 76 -3.43 -7.91 0.21
C ILE A 76 -4.42 -6.96 0.87
N LYS A 77 -4.52 -6.99 2.19
CA LYS A 77 -5.38 -6.09 2.97
C LYS A 77 -4.53 -5.23 3.88
N PHE A 78 -4.97 -4.00 4.10
CA PHE A 78 -4.28 -3.07 4.99
C PHE A 78 -5.24 -2.56 6.06
N GLN A 79 -4.72 -2.43 7.27
CA GLN A 79 -5.42 -1.76 8.38
C GLN A 79 -4.52 -0.68 8.95
N TYR A 80 -5.11 0.46 9.26
CA TYR A 80 -4.40 1.62 9.80
C TYR A 80 -4.95 1.95 11.18
N GLN A 81 -4.08 1.88 12.17
CA GLN A 81 -4.38 2.02 13.59
C GLN A 81 -3.28 2.84 14.27
N THR A 82 -3.34 2.91 15.59
CA THR A 82 -2.22 3.35 16.43
C THR A 82 -1.86 2.23 17.39
N ASN A 83 -0.66 2.27 17.96
CA ASN A 83 -0.31 1.34 19.03
C ASN A 83 -1.25 1.47 20.24
N THR A 84 -1.40 0.38 20.96
CA THR A 84 -2.16 0.23 22.20
C THR A 84 -1.22 0.19 23.39
N SER A 85 -1.78 0.18 24.60
CA SER A 85 -0.99 0.06 25.83
C SER A 85 -0.27 -1.28 25.87
N ASN A 86 0.99 -1.28 26.34
CA ASN A 86 1.82 -2.47 26.53
C ASN A 86 2.14 -3.24 25.23
N GLU A 87 2.12 -2.57 24.07
CA GLU A 87 2.32 -3.22 22.77
C GLU A 87 3.77 -3.15 22.26
N VAL A 88 4.40 -1.97 22.30
CA VAL A 88 5.73 -1.73 21.74
C VAL A 88 6.68 -1.25 22.83
N LEU A 89 7.78 -1.98 23.06
CA LEU A 89 8.83 -1.59 24.00
C LEU A 89 9.57 -0.34 23.49
N ASN A 90 9.81 0.60 24.39
CA ASN A 90 10.55 1.82 24.14
C ASN A 90 11.96 1.67 24.73
N PHE A 91 12.95 1.53 23.85
CA PHE A 91 14.35 1.48 24.24
C PHE A 91 14.99 2.85 24.08
N GLY A 92 15.77 3.26 25.08
CA GLY A 92 16.57 4.47 25.06
C GLY A 92 18.06 4.18 25.24
N VAL A 93 18.85 5.25 25.20
CA VAL A 93 20.28 5.21 25.51
C VAL A 93 20.55 6.15 26.68
N SER A 94 21.21 5.66 27.72
CA SER A 94 21.77 6.48 28.79
C SER A 94 23.28 6.62 28.61
N LEU A 95 23.81 7.80 28.97
CA LEU A 95 25.24 8.08 28.96
C LEU A 95 25.73 8.21 30.40
N ASP A 96 26.88 7.63 30.71
CA ASP A 96 27.57 7.91 31.97
C ASP A 96 28.35 9.23 31.91
N ASN A 97 29.07 9.59 32.98
CA ASN A 97 29.88 10.81 33.03
C ASN A 97 31.03 10.83 32.01
N ASN A 98 31.38 9.67 31.42
CA ASN A 98 32.40 9.51 30.40
C ASN A 98 31.77 9.34 28.99
N TYR A 99 30.46 9.58 28.84
CA TYR A 99 29.70 9.42 27.60
C TYR A 99 29.67 7.99 27.03
N VAL A 100 29.84 6.97 27.87
CA VAL A 100 29.69 5.57 27.45
C VAL A 100 28.19 5.23 27.33
N PRO A 101 27.71 4.79 26.14
CA PRO A 101 26.30 4.48 25.94
C PRO A 101 25.91 3.13 26.55
N THR A 102 24.77 3.13 27.24
CA THR A 102 24.13 1.92 27.76
C THR A 102 22.67 1.87 27.31
N LEU A 103 22.22 0.67 26.91
CA LEU A 103 20.84 0.43 26.53
C LEU A 103 19.96 0.46 27.78
N ILE A 104 18.90 1.26 27.75
CA ILE A 104 17.90 1.33 28.82
C ILE A 104 16.51 1.00 28.27
N LEU A 105 15.66 0.45 29.12
CA LEU A 105 14.25 0.21 28.81
C LEU A 105 13.40 1.30 29.45
N ASN A 106 12.80 2.17 28.64
CA ASN A 106 11.90 3.25 29.05
C ASN A 106 10.44 2.77 29.18
N ASN A 107 10.23 1.48 29.46
CA ASN A 107 8.93 0.81 29.43
C ASN A 107 8.34 0.73 28.01
N TYR A 108 7.02 0.68 27.84
CA TYR A 108 6.34 0.71 26.54
C TYR A 108 6.10 2.13 26.04
N TYR A 109 5.97 2.31 24.72
CA TYR A 109 5.38 3.52 24.15
C TYR A 109 3.95 3.70 24.67
N SER A 110 3.57 4.94 24.99
CA SER A 110 2.20 5.25 25.38
C SER A 110 1.23 4.93 24.23
N ALA A 111 0.01 4.49 24.56
CA ALA A 111 -1.02 4.23 23.55
C ALA A 111 -1.25 5.46 22.66
N GLY A 112 -1.42 5.25 21.35
CA GLY A 112 -1.64 6.34 20.40
C GLY A 112 -0.37 7.09 19.96
N SER A 113 0.82 6.69 20.41
CA SER A 113 2.07 7.42 20.12
C SER A 113 2.70 7.04 18.78
N LEU A 114 2.48 5.82 18.31
CA LEU A 114 3.00 5.27 17.07
C LEU A 114 1.84 4.99 16.10
N TYR A 115 2.07 5.29 14.83
CA TYR A 115 1.23 4.78 13.75
C TYR A 115 1.45 3.29 13.60
N LYS A 116 0.36 2.54 13.43
CA LYS A 116 0.39 1.09 13.23
C LYS A 116 -0.24 0.76 11.89
N THR A 117 0.51 0.08 11.02
CA THR A 117 0.00 -0.48 9.77
C THR A 117 0.03 -2.01 9.88
N ILE A 118 -1.11 -2.64 9.65
CA ILE A 118 -1.20 -4.11 9.55
C ILE A 118 -1.40 -4.46 8.08
N THR A 119 -0.44 -5.16 7.49
CA THR A 119 -0.52 -5.71 6.13
C THR A 119 -0.82 -7.19 6.24
N ILE A 120 -1.95 -7.63 5.70
CA ILE A 120 -2.34 -9.04 5.64
C ILE A 120 -2.09 -9.51 4.21
N ASP A 121 -1.21 -10.49 4.04
CA ASP A 121 -0.92 -11.05 2.73
C ASP A 121 -2.09 -11.87 2.16
N GLU A 122 -1.93 -12.34 0.93
CA GLU A 122 -2.96 -13.11 0.22
C GLU A 122 -3.25 -14.48 0.86
N ASN A 123 -2.38 -14.96 1.76
CA ASN A 123 -2.56 -16.17 2.55
C ASN A 123 -3.16 -15.89 3.94
N GLY A 124 -3.49 -14.63 4.26
CA GLY A 124 -4.03 -14.23 5.55
C GLY A 124 -3.00 -14.01 6.64
N GLN A 125 -1.71 -13.93 6.32
CA GLN A 125 -0.62 -13.72 7.28
C GLN A 125 -0.42 -12.23 7.55
N PRO A 126 -0.55 -11.77 8.82
CA PRO A 126 -0.38 -10.37 9.17
C PRO A 126 1.08 -10.00 9.45
N ILE A 127 1.52 -8.88 8.90
CA ILE A 127 2.74 -8.15 9.26
C ILE A 127 2.30 -6.85 9.92
N GLN A 128 2.88 -6.52 11.07
CA GLN A 128 2.60 -5.27 11.79
C GLN A 128 3.83 -4.37 11.74
N GLU A 129 3.66 -3.17 11.21
CA GLU A 129 4.67 -2.12 11.18
C GLU A 129 4.25 -0.98 12.12
N PHE A 130 5.18 -0.50 12.93
CA PHE A 130 4.99 0.65 13.80
C PHE A 130 5.95 1.76 13.38
N LYS A 131 5.44 2.99 13.28
CA LYS A 131 6.22 4.17 12.95
C LYS A 131 5.97 5.32 13.91
N ASP A 132 6.99 6.09 14.22
CA ASP A 132 6.85 7.32 14.98
C ASP A 132 6.24 8.47 14.14
N LYS A 133 6.14 9.66 14.72
CA LYS A 133 5.57 10.84 14.05
C LYS A 133 6.44 11.39 12.92
N ASP A 134 7.72 11.03 12.89
CA ASP A 134 8.65 11.36 11.81
C ASP A 134 8.61 10.29 10.69
N GLY A 135 7.80 9.23 10.86
CA GLY A 135 7.66 8.14 9.91
C GLY A 135 8.79 7.11 9.98
N LYS A 136 9.56 7.10 11.06
CA LYS A 136 10.66 6.15 11.30
C LYS A 136 10.20 4.92 12.06
#